data_AF-A0A5N5K3L6-F1
#
_entry.id   AF-A0A5N5K3L6-F1
#
_cell.length_a   1.000
_cell.length_b   1.000
_cell.length_c   1.000
_cell.angle_alpha   90.00
_cell.angle_beta   90.00
_cell.angle_gamma   90.00
#
_symmetry.space_group_name_H-M   'P 1'
#
loop_
_entity.id
_entity.type
_entity.pdbx_description
1 polymer ?
#
loop_
_entity_poly.entity_id
_entity_poly.type
_entity_poly.pdbx_seq_one_letter_code
_entity_poly.pdbx_strand_id
1 'polypeptide(L)' 'MADSTRAQKLDLVLQHIRNVPDFPSKGIMFKDICPILKEPKALAAVIDLFEEHVRQNHPHTELIVA' A
#
# COMPACT_ATOMS: atom_id res chain seq x y z
N MET A 1 12.99 15.68 2.44
CA MET A 1 12.93 14.59 3.45
C MET A 1 13.47 13.36 2.76
N ALA A 2 14.42 12.63 3.35
CA ALA A 2 15.30 11.68 2.65
C ALA A 2 14.54 10.76 1.69
N ASP A 3 14.98 10.71 0.43
CA ASP A 3 14.40 9.87 -0.61
C ASP A 3 14.62 8.40 -0.22
N SER A 4 13.60 7.80 0.37
CA SER A 4 13.66 6.43 0.89
C SER A 4 13.60 5.47 -0.28
N THR A 5 14.44 4.43 -0.27
CA THR A 5 14.50 3.46 -1.36
C THR A 5 13.17 2.69 -1.49
N ARG A 6 12.88 2.17 -2.69
CA ARG A 6 11.69 1.34 -2.96
C ARG A 6 11.55 0.19 -1.97
N ALA A 7 12.66 -0.47 -1.61
CA ALA A 7 12.68 -1.56 -0.63
C ALA A 7 12.23 -1.10 0.77
N GLN A 8 12.73 0.05 1.24
CA GLN A 8 12.33 0.62 2.53
C GLN A 8 10.85 1.02 2.55
N LYS A 9 10.33 1.55 1.43
CA LYS A 9 8.91 1.86 1.29
C LYS A 9 8.07 0.57 1.38
N LEU A 10 8.48 -0.49 0.69
CA LEU A 10 7.79 -1.79 0.76
C LEU A 10 7.79 -2.38 2.17
N ASP A 11 8.93 -2.38 2.85
CA ASP A 11 9.04 -2.86 4.23
C ASP A 11 8.11 -2.08 5.17
N LEU A 12 8.09 -0.75 5.03
CA LEU A 12 7.21 0.11 5.83
C LEU A 12 5.73 -0.24 5.62
N VAL A 13 5.31 -0.50 4.38
CA VAL A 13 3.92 -0.88 4.07
C VAL A 13 3.59 -2.26 4.64
N LEU A 14 4.46 -3.25 4.43
CA LEU A 14 4.24 -4.63 4.87
C LEU A 14 4.11 -4.75 6.39
N GLN A 15 4.89 -3.97 7.15
CA GLN A 15 4.81 -3.93 8.62
C GLN A 15 3.44 -3.47 9.15
N HIS A 16 2.65 -2.77 8.33
CA HIS A 16 1.35 -2.21 8.72
C HIS A 16 0.16 -3.03 8.20
N ILE A 17 0.39 -4.18 7.55
CA ILE A 17 -0.68 -5.10 7.15
C ILE A 17 -0.92 -6.12 8.25
N ARG A 18 -2.15 -6.18 8.75
CA ARG A 18 -2.55 -7.17 9.77
C ARG A 18 -3.34 -8.30 9.13
N ASN A 19 -3.14 -9.50 9.65
CA ASN A 19 -3.91 -10.67 9.28
C ASN A 19 -5.06 -10.85 10.27
N VAL A 20 -6.30 -10.94 9.77
CA VAL A 20 -7.50 -11.24 10.56
C VAL A 20 -8.11 -12.54 10.02
N PRO A 21 -7.98 -13.67 10.73
CA PRO A 21 -8.55 -14.93 10.28
C PRO A 21 -10.08 -14.93 10.40
N ASP A 22 -10.73 -15.71 9.53
CA ASP A 22 -12.16 -15.98 9.51
C ASP A 22 -13.06 -14.73 9.39
N PHE A 23 -12.60 -13.72 8.66
CA PHE A 23 -13.34 -12.48 8.39
C PHE A 23 -13.48 -12.19 6.89
N PRO A 24 -14.64 -11.75 6.38
CA PRO A 24 -15.94 -11.62 7.09
C PRO A 24 -16.64 -12.97 7.34
N SER A 25 -16.09 -14.07 6.83
CA SER A 25 -16.61 -15.43 7.01
C SER A 25 -15.47 -16.44 7.16
N LYS A 26 -15.82 -17.63 7.69
CA LYS A 26 -14.88 -18.72 7.97
C LYS A 26 -14.08 -19.12 6.73
N GLY A 27 -12.77 -19.32 6.90
CA GLY A 27 -11.84 -19.72 5.86
C GLY A 27 -11.14 -18.56 5.14
N ILE A 28 -11.50 -17.29 5.42
CA ILE A 28 -10.88 -16.12 4.80
C ILE A 28 -9.79 -15.54 5.72
N MET A 29 -8.58 -15.33 5.19
CA MET A 29 -7.54 -14.56 5.85
C MET A 29 -7.61 -13.11 5.38
N PHE A 30 -8.34 -12.27 6.10
CA PHE A 30 -8.50 -10.87 5.74
C PHE A 30 -7.21 -10.08 5.99
N LYS A 31 -6.82 -9.26 5.02
CA LYS A 31 -5.68 -8.35 5.10
C LYS A 31 -6.20 -6.97 5.50
N ASP A 32 -6.13 -6.69 6.79
CA ASP A 32 -6.52 -5.39 7.31
C ASP A 32 -5.44 -4.34 7.03
N ILE A 33 -5.78 -3.39 6.15
CA ILE A 33 -4.94 -2.25 5.76
C ILE A 33 -5.23 -0.99 6.56
N CYS A 34 -6.21 -0.99 7.48
CA CYS A 34 -6.53 0.18 8.30
C CYS A 34 -5.30 0.79 9.00
N PRO A 35 -4.29 0.01 9.46
CA PRO A 35 -3.09 0.62 10.04
C PRO A 35 -2.25 1.43 9.05
N ILE A 36 -2.20 1.03 7.76
CA ILE A 36 -1.55 1.84 6.71
C ILE A 36 -2.26 3.19 6.60
N LEU A 37 -3.60 3.19 6.57
CA LEU A 37 -4.39 4.41 6.44
C LEU A 37 -4.25 5.35 7.65
N LYS A 38 -3.91 4.81 8.82
CA LYS A 38 -3.71 5.58 10.06
C LYS A 38 -2.31 6.15 10.20
N GLU A 39 -1.30 5.53 9.60
CA GLU A 39 0.10 5.95 9.70
C GLU A 39 0.50 6.81 8.49
N PRO A 40 0.74 8.13 8.66
CA PRO A 40 1.00 9.03 7.54
C PRO A 40 2.17 8.62 6.65
N LYS A 41 3.24 8.09 7.25
CA LYS A 41 4.43 7.65 6.49
C LYS A 41 4.14 6.42 5.64
N ALA A 42 3.37 5.47 6.18
CA ALA A 42 3.00 4.25 5.46
C ALA A 42 2.04 4.57 4.30
N LEU A 43 1.06 5.45 4.52
CA LEU A 43 0.16 5.90 3.46
C LEU A 43 0.92 6.61 2.32
N ALA A 44 1.83 7.53 2.66
CA ALA A 44 2.67 8.20 1.67
C ALA A 44 3.51 7.19 0.87
N ALA A 45 4.12 6.20 1.55
CA ALA A 45 4.89 5.15 0.88
C ALA A 45 4.04 4.32 -0.10
N VAL A 46 2.78 3.99 0.24
CA VAL A 46 1.87 3.30 -0.70
C VAL A 46 1.60 4.15 -1.94
N ILE A 47 1.30 5.43 -1.77
CA ILE A 47 1.00 6.34 -2.88
C ILE A 47 2.20 6.44 -3.82
N ASP A 48 3.40 6.65 -3.27
CA ASP A 48 4.64 6.70 -4.06
C ASP A 48 4.87 5.42 -4.85
N LEU A 49 4.66 4.25 -4.22
CA LEU A 49 4.86 2.95 -4.87
C LEU A 49 3.85 2.70 -6.00
N PHE A 50 2.59 3.09 -5.80
CA PHE A 50 1.57 2.99 -6.85
C PHE A 50 1.81 3.97 -7.98
N GLU A 51 2.15 5.22 -7.68
CA GLU A 51 2.47 6.24 -8.68
C GLU A 51 3.67 5.81 -9.53
N GLU A 52 4.77 5.37 -8.90
CA GLU A 52 5.95 4.83 -9.59
C GLU A 52 5.57 3.69 -10.54
N HIS A 53 4.79 2.73 -10.04
CA HIS A 53 4.37 1.57 -10.83
C HIS A 53 3.50 1.97 -12.02
N VAL A 54 2.52 2.86 -11.83
CA VAL A 54 1.65 3.34 -12.91
C VAL A 54 2.45 4.11 -13.95
N ARG A 55 3.35 5.01 -13.55
CA ARG A 55 4.21 5.74 -14.51
C ARG A 55 5.08 4.82 -15.34
N GLN A 56 5.61 3.75 -14.75
CA GLN A 56 6.46 2.79 -15.46
C GLN A 56 5.69 1.95 -16.48
N ASN A 57 4.45 1.57 -16.17
CA ASN A 57 3.68 0.61 -16.98
C ASN A 57 2.62 1.27 -17.88
N HIS A 58 2.15 2.47 -17.51
CA HIS A 58 1.08 3.21 -18.16
C HIS A 58 1.43 4.71 -18.23
N PRO A 59 2.39 5.11 -19.08
CA PRO A 59 2.91 6.48 -19.13
C PRO A 59 1.88 7.54 -19.56
N HIS A 60 0.76 7.10 -20.17
CA HIS A 60 -0.34 7.96 -20.62
C HIS A 60 -1.59 7.79 -19.76
N THR A 61 -1.44 7.78 -18.44
CA THR A 61 -2.59 7.71 -17.52
C THR A 61 -3.21 9.10 -17.35
N GLU A 62 -4.46 9.26 -17.79
CA GLU A 62 -5.20 10.53 -17.72
C GLU A 62 -6.22 10.58 -16.56
N LEU A 63 -6.68 9.41 -16.10
CA LEU A 63 -7.72 9.29 -15.06
C LEU A 63 -7.45 8.09 -14.16
N ILE A 64 -7.65 8.27 -12.86
CA ILE A 64 -7.69 7.20 -11.85
C ILE A 64 -9.14 7.09 -11.36
N VAL A 65 -9.68 5.87 -11.33
CA VAL A 65 -11.04 5.57 -10.84
C VAL A 65 -10.93 4.75 -9.56
N ALA A 66 -11.80 5.03 -8.59
CA ALA A 66 -11.87 4.37 -7.28
C ALA A 66 -13.22 3.67 -7.08
#